data_AF-A0A810NYG7-F1
#
_entry.id   AF-A0A810NYG7-F1
#
_cell.length_a   1.000
_cell.length_b   1.000
_cell.length_c   1.000
_cell.angle_alpha   90.00
_cell.angle_beta   90.00
_cell.angle_gamma   90.00
#
_symmetry.space_group_name_H-M   'P 1'
#
loop_
_entity.id
_entity.type
_entity.pdbx_description
1 polymer ?
#
loop_
_entity_poly.entity_id
_entity_poly.type
_entity_poly.pdbx_seq_one_letter_code
_entity_poly.pdbx_strand_id
1 'polypeptide(L)'
;MLLRRVLLCVTLVLAGVGLNVAPAQAAPDFSVLIFSKTAGFRHDSIPVGITAIQQLGTANNFAVEATEDATQFNDANLARFKAVIWLSTTGDVLDATQQAAFERYVRAGGGYVGVHAASDTEYDWAWYGNLVGAYFASHPAIQQVTVRVEDTAHPSTAGIPASWVRTDELYNYRTNPRAQVHVLANLDESTYTGGSMGADHPISWCRAYDGGRSWYTGLGHTQASFSETHFRTHLLGGIRYAAQGTGSCTVGTPPAGTFSQVTLAKGVAEVGEPMGLTVLPNRGVLHTSRDGVVRYTDVNGNTKVAMTLQVYTHDEEGLQSIKADPNFATNRWVYMYYAPPLSTPGGDAPATGTAAQFAPFNGSNKLGRFTVRDDHTIDPASLVTILDVPTSRGSAATSAVTSTSTRPATCTCPPATTRTRSTRAAPRRSTSGPTATRRSMRSAPRATATTCAARCCGSSRARPAATPSRPATCSRRARPTPGPRCTPWASATRSG
;
A
#
# COMPACT_ATOMS: atom_id res chain seq x y z
N MET A 1 96.06 37.92 -49.10
CA MET A 1 95.57 38.12 -47.72
C MET A 1 94.16 37.53 -47.61
N LEU A 2 93.96 36.65 -46.62
CA LEU A 2 92.70 36.24 -45.97
C LEU A 2 91.65 35.47 -46.83
N LEU A 3 91.37 34.18 -46.53
CA LEU A 3 90.24 33.66 -45.70
C LEU A 3 88.86 33.86 -46.38
N ARG A 4 87.87 32.95 -46.47
CA ARG A 4 87.46 31.79 -45.65
C ARG A 4 86.26 31.07 -46.34
N ARG A 5 86.25 29.73 -46.26
CA ARG A 5 85.12 28.81 -45.94
C ARG A 5 83.94 28.56 -46.90
N VAL A 6 83.94 27.31 -47.37
CA VAL A 6 82.82 26.43 -47.76
C VAL A 6 81.73 26.35 -46.68
N LEU A 7 80.44 26.38 -47.06
CA LEU A 7 79.40 25.67 -46.31
C LEU A 7 78.27 25.18 -47.24
N LEU A 8 78.01 23.89 -47.11
CA LEU A 8 77.07 23.03 -47.83
C LEU A 8 75.67 23.19 -47.18
N CYS A 9 74.65 23.58 -47.95
CA CYS A 9 73.26 23.58 -47.50
C CYS A 9 72.59 22.25 -47.86
N VAL A 10 72.50 21.34 -46.88
CA VAL A 10 71.61 20.17 -46.93
C VAL A 10 70.34 20.55 -46.17
N THR A 11 69.25 20.79 -46.89
CA THR A 11 67.92 20.97 -46.33
C THR A 11 67.32 19.61 -46.00
N LEU A 12 67.32 19.27 -44.70
CA LEU A 12 66.64 18.08 -44.16
C LEU A 12 65.15 18.38 -44.01
N VAL A 13 64.30 17.77 -44.84
CA VAL A 13 62.84 17.77 -44.65
C VAL A 13 62.51 16.69 -43.63
N LEU A 14 62.35 17.08 -42.36
CA LEU A 14 61.75 16.22 -41.32
C LEU A 14 60.23 16.22 -41.49
N ALA A 15 59.70 15.17 -42.12
CA ALA A 15 58.29 14.83 -42.04
C ALA A 15 57.96 14.39 -40.60
N GLY A 16 57.46 15.32 -39.79
CA GLY A 16 56.95 15.03 -38.46
C GLY A 16 55.70 14.15 -38.56
N VAL A 17 55.86 12.85 -38.34
CA VAL A 17 54.75 11.94 -38.05
C VAL A 17 54.22 12.32 -36.67
N GLY A 18 53.26 13.23 -36.65
CA GLY A 18 52.48 13.53 -35.45
C GLY A 18 51.70 12.29 -35.05
N LEU A 19 52.17 11.58 -34.04
CA LEU A 19 51.37 10.57 -33.34
C LEU A 19 50.19 11.30 -32.71
N ASN A 20 49.02 11.23 -33.38
CA ASN A 20 47.75 11.57 -32.78
C ASN A 20 47.44 10.53 -31.70
N VAL A 21 47.99 10.73 -30.50
CA VAL A 21 47.56 10.00 -29.31
C VAL A 21 46.15 10.51 -29.02
N ALA A 22 45.14 9.75 -29.46
CA ALA A 22 43.76 10.00 -29.07
C ALA A 22 43.71 10.06 -27.53
N PRO A 23 43.04 11.05 -26.91
CA PRO A 23 42.93 11.10 -25.47
C PRO A 23 42.30 9.80 -24.99
N ALA A 24 42.96 9.13 -24.04
CA ALA A 24 42.42 7.95 -23.40
C ALA A 24 41.08 8.33 -22.76
N GLN A 25 40.00 7.67 -23.19
CA GLN A 25 38.68 7.86 -22.58
C GLN A 25 38.81 7.59 -21.08
N ALA A 26 38.38 8.54 -20.24
CA ALA A 26 38.38 8.35 -18.80
C ALA A 26 37.62 7.07 -18.44
N ALA A 27 38.12 6.33 -17.44
CA ALA A 27 37.46 5.12 -16.96
C ALA A 27 36.04 5.48 -16.44
N PRO A 28 35.04 4.60 -16.62
CA PRO A 28 33.68 4.85 -16.15
C PRO A 28 33.66 4.97 -14.62
N ASP A 29 32.73 5.77 -14.09
CA ASP A 29 32.58 5.97 -12.63
C ASP A 29 32.19 4.67 -11.92
N PHE A 30 31.41 3.82 -12.60
CA PHE A 30 31.03 2.48 -12.17
C PHE A 30 30.55 1.64 -13.36
N SER A 31 30.38 0.34 -13.12
CA SER A 31 29.79 -0.60 -14.08
C SER A 31 28.52 -1.22 -13.54
N VAL A 32 27.57 -1.54 -14.42
CA VAL A 32 26.35 -2.30 -14.12
C VAL A 32 26.19 -3.48 -15.06
N LEU A 33 25.55 -4.55 -14.58
CA LEU A 33 25.22 -5.74 -15.35
C LEU A 33 23.71 -5.79 -15.58
N ILE A 34 23.26 -5.79 -16.83
CA ILE A 34 21.90 -6.12 -17.20
C ILE A 34 21.78 -7.63 -17.32
N PHE A 35 20.82 -8.20 -16.61
CA PHE A 35 20.40 -9.59 -16.72
C PHE A 35 18.95 -9.62 -17.23
N SER A 36 18.72 -10.29 -18.36
CA SER A 36 17.39 -10.33 -19.00
C SER A 36 16.96 -11.73 -19.42
N LYS A 37 17.48 -12.77 -18.74
CA LYS A 37 17.05 -14.15 -18.96
C LYS A 37 15.58 -14.32 -18.58
N THR A 38 14.85 -15.09 -19.37
CA THR A 38 13.45 -15.46 -19.12
C THR A 38 13.28 -16.97 -19.22
N ALA A 39 12.60 -17.56 -18.25
CA ALA A 39 12.07 -18.92 -18.28
C ALA A 39 10.53 -18.94 -18.46
N GLY A 40 9.89 -17.75 -18.53
CA GLY A 40 8.47 -17.56 -18.81
C GLY A 40 8.23 -16.65 -20.01
N PHE A 41 7.26 -15.73 -19.90
CA PHE A 41 6.93 -14.80 -20.98
C PHE A 41 8.13 -13.89 -21.33
N ARG A 42 8.36 -13.69 -22.63
CA ARG A 42 9.44 -12.84 -23.15
C ARG A 42 8.88 -11.52 -23.63
N HIS A 43 9.25 -10.45 -22.95
CA HIS A 43 8.85 -9.09 -23.30
C HIS A 43 9.63 -8.58 -24.52
N ASP A 44 8.93 -8.02 -25.52
CA ASP A 44 9.53 -7.45 -26.73
C ASP A 44 10.31 -6.15 -26.46
N SER A 45 10.10 -5.55 -25.28
CA SER A 45 10.78 -4.33 -24.84
C SER A 45 12.20 -4.52 -24.33
N ILE A 46 12.63 -5.74 -24.01
CA ILE A 46 13.98 -5.98 -23.46
C ILE A 46 15.11 -5.48 -24.37
N PRO A 47 15.15 -5.74 -25.70
CA PRO A 47 16.23 -5.22 -26.55
C PRO A 47 16.27 -3.68 -26.58
N VAL A 48 15.10 -3.04 -26.55
CA VAL A 48 14.97 -1.58 -26.50
C VAL A 48 15.41 -1.05 -25.13
N GLY A 49 15.08 -1.76 -24.06
CA GLY A 49 15.50 -1.43 -22.70
C GLY A 49 17.01 -1.55 -22.49
N ILE A 50 17.65 -2.61 -23.01
CA ILE A 50 19.11 -2.75 -23.01
C ILE A 50 19.74 -1.54 -23.72
N THR A 51 19.27 -1.22 -24.92
CA THR A 51 19.76 -0.09 -25.71
C THR A 51 19.59 1.23 -24.95
N ALA A 52 18.44 1.46 -24.33
CA ALA A 52 18.17 2.66 -23.56
C ALA A 52 19.09 2.79 -22.34
N ILE A 53 19.34 1.71 -21.60
CA ILE A 53 20.23 1.72 -20.44
C ILE A 53 21.69 1.93 -20.87
N GLN A 54 22.13 1.32 -21.97
CA GLN A 54 23.46 1.57 -22.56
C GLN A 54 23.63 3.05 -22.95
N GLN A 55 22.62 3.65 -23.58
CA GLN A 55 22.63 5.09 -23.88
C GLN A 55 22.70 5.95 -22.61
N LEU A 56 21.95 5.57 -21.56
CA LEU A 56 22.05 6.24 -20.26
C LEU A 56 23.46 6.12 -19.68
N GLY A 57 24.09 4.95 -19.81
CA GLY A 57 25.48 4.69 -19.41
C GLY A 57 26.46 5.64 -20.08
N THR A 58 26.44 5.67 -21.42
CA THR A 58 27.29 6.57 -22.22
C THR A 58 27.06 8.04 -21.85
N ALA A 59 25.81 8.46 -21.66
CA ALA A 59 25.48 9.84 -21.35
C ALA A 59 25.82 10.26 -19.90
N ASN A 60 26.03 9.29 -19.00
CA ASN A 60 26.20 9.55 -17.55
C ASN A 60 27.44 8.87 -16.96
N ASN A 61 28.42 8.54 -17.79
CA ASN A 61 29.73 8.01 -17.42
C ASN A 61 29.71 6.70 -16.60
N PHE A 62 28.83 5.76 -16.94
CA PHE A 62 28.87 4.40 -16.37
C PHE A 62 28.86 3.33 -17.46
N ALA A 63 29.59 2.23 -17.23
CA ALA A 63 29.66 1.11 -18.16
C ALA A 63 28.47 0.16 -17.97
N VAL A 64 28.01 -0.43 -19.07
CA VAL A 64 26.86 -1.34 -19.09
C VAL A 64 27.26 -2.60 -19.84
N GLU A 65 27.20 -3.73 -19.15
CA GLU A 65 27.29 -5.06 -19.75
C GLU A 65 25.91 -5.71 -19.72
N ALA A 66 25.57 -6.55 -20.68
CA ALA A 66 24.29 -7.24 -20.74
C ALA A 66 24.50 -8.73 -20.98
N THR A 67 23.72 -9.56 -20.30
CA THR A 67 23.76 -11.02 -20.42
C THR A 67 22.38 -11.65 -20.21
N GLU A 68 22.15 -12.78 -20.86
CA GLU A 68 21.06 -13.72 -20.55
C GLU A 68 21.61 -15.04 -19.99
N ASP A 69 22.92 -15.15 -19.84
CA ASP A 69 23.61 -16.32 -19.32
C ASP A 69 23.69 -16.28 -17.78
N ALA A 70 22.97 -17.19 -17.13
CA ALA A 70 22.92 -17.30 -15.68
C ALA A 70 24.26 -17.75 -15.06
N THR A 71 25.18 -18.35 -15.83
CA THR A 71 26.51 -18.73 -15.31
C THR A 71 27.36 -17.51 -14.93
N GLN A 72 26.97 -16.32 -15.40
CA GLN A 72 27.56 -15.04 -14.99
C GLN A 72 27.22 -14.64 -13.55
N PHE A 73 26.28 -15.32 -12.89
CA PHE A 73 25.95 -15.14 -11.47
C PHE A 73 26.89 -15.95 -10.58
N ASN A 74 28.14 -15.50 -10.53
CA ASN A 74 29.18 -16.00 -9.65
C ASN A 74 29.92 -14.84 -8.97
N ASP A 75 30.54 -15.09 -7.82
CA ASP A 75 31.14 -14.05 -6.98
C ASP A 75 32.18 -13.20 -7.73
N ALA A 76 33.02 -13.85 -8.55
CA ALA A 76 34.09 -13.17 -9.29
C ALA A 76 33.54 -12.18 -10.32
N ASN A 77 32.50 -12.59 -11.07
CA ASN A 77 31.91 -11.73 -12.06
C ASN A 77 31.06 -10.62 -11.43
N LEU A 78 30.21 -10.97 -10.44
CA LEU A 78 29.32 -9.99 -9.79
C LEU A 78 30.09 -8.88 -9.07
N ALA A 79 31.27 -9.17 -8.52
CA ALA A 79 32.13 -8.17 -7.86
C ALA A 79 32.57 -7.01 -8.78
N ARG A 80 32.48 -7.16 -10.11
CA ARG A 80 32.81 -6.12 -11.08
C ARG A 80 31.76 -5.00 -11.16
N PHE A 81 30.54 -5.25 -10.66
CA PHE A 81 29.39 -4.38 -10.92
C PHE A 81 28.84 -3.75 -9.64
N LYS A 82 28.55 -2.44 -9.68
CA LYS A 82 27.91 -1.73 -8.56
C LYS A 82 26.42 -2.01 -8.44
N ALA A 83 25.76 -2.34 -9.55
CA ALA A 83 24.39 -2.82 -9.54
C ALA A 83 24.15 -3.89 -10.62
N VAL A 84 23.21 -4.79 -10.35
CA VAL A 84 22.66 -5.76 -11.31
C VAL A 84 21.22 -5.39 -11.61
N ILE A 85 20.92 -5.19 -12.89
CA ILE A 85 19.61 -4.80 -13.42
C ILE A 85 18.91 -6.03 -13.95
N TRP A 86 17.84 -6.46 -13.29
CA TRP A 86 16.95 -7.52 -13.75
C TRP A 86 15.90 -6.88 -14.65
N LEU A 87 16.14 -6.94 -15.96
CA LEU A 87 15.32 -6.26 -16.96
C LEU A 87 14.29 -7.24 -17.53
N SER A 88 13.07 -7.17 -16.98
CA SER A 88 11.92 -7.98 -17.41
C SER A 88 12.21 -9.49 -17.47
N THR A 89 12.98 -9.99 -16.51
CA THR A 89 13.16 -11.44 -16.27
C THR A 89 11.81 -12.07 -15.95
N THR A 90 11.63 -13.36 -16.20
CA THR A 90 10.41 -14.10 -15.84
C THR A 90 10.73 -15.55 -15.49
N GLY A 91 9.96 -16.14 -14.57
CA GLY A 91 10.10 -17.54 -14.16
C GLY A 91 11.29 -17.80 -13.23
N ASP A 92 11.77 -19.04 -13.21
CA ASP A 92 12.91 -19.50 -12.41
C ASP A 92 14.19 -19.47 -13.26
N VAL A 93 15.10 -18.55 -12.97
CA VAL A 93 16.19 -18.16 -13.89
C VAL A 93 17.58 -18.49 -13.36
N LEU A 94 17.72 -18.65 -12.03
CA LEU A 94 18.96 -18.98 -11.34
C LEU A 94 18.83 -20.30 -10.58
N ASP A 95 19.89 -21.12 -10.61
CA ASP A 95 19.99 -22.27 -9.71
C ASP A 95 20.43 -21.85 -8.28
N ALA A 96 20.39 -22.80 -7.34
CA ALA A 96 20.76 -22.54 -5.94
C ALA A 96 22.19 -21.98 -5.75
N THR A 97 23.14 -22.33 -6.62
CA THR A 97 24.52 -21.81 -6.54
C THR A 97 24.57 -20.35 -6.95
N GLN A 98 23.85 -20.02 -8.04
CA GLN A 98 23.73 -18.66 -8.57
C GLN A 98 22.92 -17.76 -7.65
N GLN A 99 21.82 -18.26 -7.07
CA GLN A 99 21.05 -17.59 -6.02
C GLN A 99 21.95 -17.24 -4.82
N ALA A 100 22.73 -18.20 -4.33
CA ALA A 100 23.65 -17.97 -3.21
C ALA A 100 24.74 -16.94 -3.54
N ALA A 101 25.25 -16.91 -4.78
CA ALA A 101 26.18 -15.88 -5.24
C ALA A 101 25.54 -14.50 -5.26
N PHE A 102 24.30 -14.39 -5.72
CA PHE A 102 23.58 -13.12 -5.74
C PHE A 102 23.24 -12.60 -4.34
N GLU A 103 22.87 -13.50 -3.41
CA GLU A 103 22.71 -13.19 -1.99
C GLU A 103 23.99 -12.58 -1.39
N ARG A 104 25.15 -13.23 -1.62
CA ARG A 104 26.45 -12.71 -1.16
C ARG A 104 26.78 -11.36 -1.77
N TYR A 105 26.51 -11.19 -3.07
CA TYR A 105 26.69 -9.92 -3.77
C TYR A 105 25.89 -8.77 -3.11
N VAL A 106 24.60 -8.99 -2.86
CA VAL A 106 23.76 -7.98 -2.20
C VAL A 106 24.21 -7.73 -0.75
N ARG A 107 24.54 -8.77 0.00
CA ARG A 107 25.11 -8.68 1.37
C ARG A 107 26.42 -7.91 1.45
N ALA A 108 27.22 -7.95 0.40
CA ALA A 108 28.45 -7.17 0.27
C ALA A 108 28.20 -5.70 -0.14
N GLY A 109 26.94 -5.25 -0.19
CA GLY A 109 26.57 -3.89 -0.55
C GLY A 109 26.28 -3.68 -2.05
N GLY A 110 26.15 -4.76 -2.82
CA GLY A 110 25.73 -4.72 -4.22
C GLY A 110 24.31 -4.15 -4.40
N GLY A 111 24.08 -3.49 -5.53
CA GLY A 111 22.78 -2.92 -5.89
C GLY A 111 21.91 -3.86 -6.73
N TYR A 112 20.61 -3.84 -6.50
CA TYR A 112 19.59 -4.49 -7.34
C TYR A 112 18.67 -3.44 -7.95
N VAL A 113 18.40 -3.59 -9.25
CA VAL A 113 17.41 -2.82 -10.00
C VAL A 113 16.47 -3.80 -10.68
N GLY A 114 15.21 -3.87 -10.26
CA GLY A 114 14.19 -4.67 -10.93
C GLY A 114 13.30 -3.81 -11.82
N VAL A 115 13.11 -4.23 -13.07
CA VAL A 115 12.25 -3.52 -14.04
C VAL A 115 11.14 -4.45 -14.52
N HIS A 116 9.91 -3.93 -14.48
CA HIS A 116 8.69 -4.56 -14.93
C HIS A 116 8.51 -6.00 -14.39
N ALA A 117 8.75 -6.99 -15.25
CA ALA A 117 8.53 -8.40 -14.99
C ALA A 117 9.53 -9.03 -14.01
N ALA A 118 10.52 -8.29 -13.51
CA ALA A 118 11.37 -8.77 -12.42
C ALA A 118 10.57 -9.23 -11.18
N SER A 119 9.34 -8.78 -10.96
CA SER A 119 8.46 -9.32 -9.90
C SER A 119 7.75 -10.63 -10.26
N ASP A 120 7.77 -11.03 -11.54
CA ASP A 120 7.31 -12.32 -12.08
C ASP A 120 8.46 -13.35 -12.15
N THR A 121 9.38 -13.30 -11.18
CA THR A 121 10.63 -14.06 -11.19
C THR A 121 10.90 -14.70 -9.82
N GLU A 122 11.44 -15.93 -9.79
CA GLU A 122 11.95 -16.60 -8.58
C GLU A 122 10.93 -16.72 -7.42
N TYR A 123 9.72 -17.21 -7.72
CA TYR A 123 8.62 -17.30 -6.74
C TYR A 123 8.90 -18.18 -5.53
N ASP A 124 9.72 -19.22 -5.69
CA ASP A 124 10.04 -20.17 -4.62
C ASP A 124 11.27 -19.73 -3.79
N TRP A 125 11.92 -18.63 -4.18
CA TRP A 125 13.06 -18.05 -3.47
C TRP A 125 12.62 -16.86 -2.62
N ALA A 126 12.13 -17.13 -1.41
CA ALA A 126 11.56 -16.11 -0.52
C ALA A 126 12.50 -14.91 -0.24
N TRP A 127 13.83 -15.13 -0.25
CA TRP A 127 14.79 -14.04 -0.12
C TRP A 127 14.69 -13.04 -1.29
N TYR A 128 14.50 -13.54 -2.53
CA TYR A 128 14.25 -12.68 -3.69
C TYR A 128 12.94 -11.93 -3.58
N GLY A 129 11.88 -12.59 -3.10
CA GLY A 129 10.58 -11.94 -2.86
C GLY A 129 10.69 -10.70 -1.97
N ASN A 130 11.53 -10.78 -0.94
CA ASN A 130 11.85 -9.64 -0.10
C ASN A 130 12.75 -8.62 -0.83
N LEU A 131 13.74 -9.06 -1.62
CA LEU A 131 14.58 -8.16 -2.41
C LEU A 131 13.75 -7.31 -3.38
N VAL A 132 12.90 -7.93 -4.19
CA VAL A 132 12.02 -7.24 -5.15
C VAL A 132 10.89 -6.51 -4.44
N GLY A 133 10.42 -7.01 -3.29
CA GLY A 133 9.46 -6.36 -2.39
C GLY A 133 8.02 -6.87 -2.52
N ALA A 134 7.60 -7.27 -3.72
CA ALA A 134 6.34 -7.97 -3.95
C ALA A 134 6.39 -8.78 -5.24
N TYR A 135 5.66 -9.91 -5.26
CA TYR A 135 5.54 -10.78 -6.42
C TYR A 135 4.36 -10.39 -7.30
N PHE A 136 4.50 -10.60 -8.61
CA PHE A 136 3.43 -10.46 -9.59
C PHE A 136 2.23 -11.37 -9.29
N ALA A 137 1.02 -10.85 -9.52
CA ALA A 137 -0.23 -11.61 -9.42
C ALA A 137 -1.01 -11.63 -10.73
N SER A 138 -1.22 -10.46 -11.36
CA SER A 138 -1.95 -10.32 -12.61
C SER A 138 -1.69 -8.94 -13.22
N HIS A 139 -2.14 -8.71 -14.44
CA HIS A 139 -2.16 -7.39 -15.06
C HIS A 139 -3.40 -7.24 -15.97
N PRO A 140 -3.91 -6.02 -16.20
CA PRO A 140 -4.88 -5.76 -17.25
C PRO A 140 -4.17 -5.60 -18.61
N ALA A 141 -4.95 -5.29 -19.65
CA ALA A 141 -4.38 -4.91 -20.93
C ALA A 141 -3.59 -3.58 -20.84
N ILE A 142 -2.66 -3.37 -21.77
CA ILE A 142 -1.95 -2.10 -21.94
C ILE A 142 -2.98 -0.98 -22.13
N GLN A 143 -2.88 0.04 -21.30
CA GLN A 143 -3.78 1.18 -21.33
C GLN A 143 -3.11 2.42 -20.73
N GLN A 144 -3.73 3.58 -20.92
CA GLN A 144 -3.29 4.80 -20.27
C GLN A 144 -3.63 4.74 -18.78
N VAL A 145 -2.70 5.21 -17.94
CA VAL A 145 -2.82 5.28 -16.49
C VAL A 145 -2.19 6.57 -15.98
N THR A 146 -2.66 7.04 -14.83
CA THR A 146 -1.97 8.07 -14.05
C THR A 146 -1.14 7.43 -12.95
N VAL A 147 0.16 7.66 -12.98
CA VAL A 147 1.10 7.36 -11.90
C VAL A 147 1.22 8.60 -11.01
N ARG A 148 0.95 8.45 -9.71
CA ARG A 148 1.16 9.50 -8.71
C ARG A 148 2.54 9.33 -8.08
N VAL A 149 3.40 10.34 -8.25
CA VAL A 149 4.71 10.38 -7.58
C VAL A 149 4.50 10.79 -6.12
N GLU A 150 4.88 9.91 -5.18
CA GLU A 150 4.72 10.14 -3.74
C GLU A 150 5.95 10.82 -3.12
N ASP A 151 7.14 10.46 -3.59
CA ASP A 151 8.40 11.09 -3.18
C ASP A 151 9.01 11.82 -4.38
N THR A 152 8.96 13.14 -4.40
CA THR A 152 9.53 13.97 -5.47
C THR A 152 11.00 14.32 -5.25
N ALA A 153 11.58 13.94 -4.11
CA ALA A 153 12.97 14.21 -3.76
C ALA A 153 13.92 13.06 -4.14
N HIS A 154 13.42 11.82 -4.18
CA HIS A 154 14.23 10.67 -4.56
C HIS A 154 14.78 10.82 -6.00
N PRO A 155 16.05 10.48 -6.30
CA PRO A 155 16.65 10.73 -7.62
C PRO A 155 15.94 10.07 -8.80
N SER A 156 15.22 8.97 -8.59
CA SER A 156 14.40 8.32 -9.63
C SER A 156 13.07 9.04 -9.90
N THR A 157 12.67 10.01 -9.11
CA THR A 157 11.37 10.69 -9.24
C THR A 157 11.51 12.20 -9.22
N ALA A 158 12.70 12.72 -8.89
CA ALA A 158 13.07 14.11 -9.04
C ALA A 158 12.89 14.57 -10.49
N GLY A 159 12.14 15.66 -10.67
CA GLY A 159 11.85 16.24 -11.98
C GLY A 159 10.73 15.52 -12.77
N ILE A 160 10.13 14.47 -12.22
CA ILE A 160 8.92 13.84 -12.79
C ILE A 160 7.68 14.58 -12.22
N PRO A 161 6.68 14.92 -13.03
CA PRO A 161 5.44 15.52 -12.55
C PRO A 161 4.76 14.67 -11.47
N ALA A 162 4.15 15.32 -10.47
CA ALA A 162 3.43 14.62 -9.40
C ALA A 162 2.31 13.71 -9.93
N SER A 163 1.69 14.10 -11.05
CA SER A 163 0.73 13.29 -11.82
C SER A 163 1.36 12.98 -13.18
N TRP A 164 1.83 11.76 -13.34
CA TRP A 164 2.52 11.28 -14.54
C TRP A 164 1.61 10.35 -15.34
N VAL A 165 1.01 10.89 -16.40
CA VAL A 165 0.12 10.14 -17.30
C VAL A 165 0.94 9.42 -18.36
N ARG A 166 0.75 8.10 -18.49
CA ARG A 166 1.48 7.27 -19.47
C ARG A 166 0.72 6.01 -19.85
N THR A 167 1.17 5.33 -20.90
CA THR A 167 0.57 4.07 -21.39
C THR A 167 1.52 2.91 -21.16
N ASP A 168 1.08 1.92 -20.40
CA ASP A 168 1.88 0.74 -20.05
C ASP A 168 0.99 -0.46 -19.67
N GLU A 169 1.59 -1.61 -19.37
CA GLU A 169 0.92 -2.76 -18.73
C GLU A 169 1.24 -2.77 -17.22
N LEU A 170 0.20 -2.73 -16.37
CA LEU A 170 0.35 -2.40 -14.95
C LEU A 170 0.12 -3.63 -14.06
N TYR A 171 1.11 -4.00 -13.27
CA TYR A 171 1.04 -5.21 -12.44
C TYR A 171 0.23 -4.98 -11.18
N ASN A 172 -0.71 -5.89 -10.91
CA ASN A 172 -1.21 -6.17 -9.57
C ASN A 172 -0.22 -7.12 -8.87
N TYR A 173 -0.08 -6.95 -7.56
CA TYR A 173 0.86 -7.71 -6.75
C TYR A 173 0.14 -8.67 -5.81
N ARG A 174 0.80 -9.79 -5.45
CA ARG A 174 0.25 -10.76 -4.48
C ARG A 174 0.08 -10.16 -3.08
N THR A 175 0.89 -9.14 -2.76
CA THR A 175 0.90 -8.42 -1.49
C THR A 175 1.20 -6.95 -1.73
N ASN A 176 0.64 -6.05 -0.91
CA ASN A 176 1.02 -4.64 -0.92
C ASN A 176 2.39 -4.47 -0.20
N PRO A 177 3.43 -3.94 -0.89
CA PRO A 177 4.78 -3.84 -0.33
C PRO A 177 4.97 -2.68 0.66
N ARG A 178 4.02 -1.72 0.76
CA ARG A 178 4.20 -0.44 1.45
C ARG A 178 4.75 -0.53 2.87
N ALA A 179 4.37 -1.58 3.62
CA ALA A 179 4.84 -1.76 4.99
C ALA A 179 6.36 -2.05 5.09
N GLN A 180 7.00 -2.45 3.99
CA GLN A 180 8.37 -2.96 3.96
C GLN A 180 9.30 -2.17 3.03
N VAL A 181 8.76 -1.24 2.26
CA VAL A 181 9.48 -0.48 1.24
C VAL A 181 9.19 1.00 1.36
N HIS A 182 10.10 1.82 0.86
CA HIS A 182 9.84 3.23 0.61
C HIS A 182 9.15 3.36 -0.75
N VAL A 183 7.86 3.71 -0.75
CA VAL A 183 7.09 3.86 -1.99
C VAL A 183 7.44 5.18 -2.66
N LEU A 184 7.83 5.11 -3.93
CA LEU A 184 8.23 6.25 -4.74
C LEU A 184 7.07 6.72 -5.63
N ALA A 185 6.28 5.78 -6.13
CA ALA A 185 5.15 6.06 -7.00
C ALA A 185 4.03 5.02 -6.85
N ASN A 186 2.80 5.46 -7.12
CA ASN A 186 1.57 4.70 -6.91
C ASN A 186 0.64 4.84 -8.12
N LEU A 187 -0.14 3.81 -8.44
CA LEU A 187 -1.11 3.88 -9.53
C LEU A 187 -2.43 4.50 -9.06
N ASP A 188 -2.99 5.36 -9.90
CA ASP A 188 -4.36 5.84 -9.73
C ASP A 188 -5.35 4.90 -10.40
N GLU A 189 -5.85 3.92 -9.64
CA GLU A 189 -6.87 2.97 -10.11
C GLU A 189 -8.18 3.62 -10.59
N SER A 190 -8.43 4.91 -10.30
CA SER A 190 -9.60 5.61 -10.89
C SER A 190 -9.41 5.98 -12.37
N THR A 191 -8.18 5.88 -12.88
CA THR A 191 -7.82 6.33 -14.24
C THR A 191 -7.67 5.20 -15.24
N TYR A 192 -7.77 3.94 -14.79
CA TYR A 192 -7.65 2.75 -15.63
C TYR A 192 -8.51 1.61 -15.07
N THR A 193 -8.59 0.49 -15.78
CA THR A 193 -9.41 -0.67 -15.36
C THR A 193 -8.56 -1.91 -15.12
N GLY A 194 -9.00 -2.75 -14.17
CA GLY A 194 -8.35 -4.02 -13.84
C GLY A 194 -7.26 -3.96 -12.78
N GLY A 195 -7.09 -2.81 -12.11
CA GLY A 195 -6.42 -2.73 -10.81
C GLY A 195 -7.18 -3.52 -9.75
N SER A 196 -6.46 -4.15 -8.82
CA SER A 196 -7.02 -4.96 -7.74
C SER A 196 -6.40 -4.68 -6.36
N MET A 197 -5.55 -3.65 -6.26
CA MET A 197 -4.85 -3.25 -5.05
C MET A 197 -5.60 -2.15 -4.28
N GLY A 198 -6.52 -1.44 -4.95
CA GLY A 198 -7.37 -0.41 -4.38
C GLY A 198 -6.71 0.96 -4.35
N ALA A 199 -7.05 1.77 -3.33
CA ALA A 199 -6.56 3.14 -3.21
C ALA A 199 -5.03 3.24 -3.03
N ASP A 200 -4.39 2.16 -2.58
CA ASP A 200 -2.96 2.07 -2.40
C ASP A 200 -2.37 0.96 -3.29
N HIS A 201 -1.90 1.37 -4.47
CA HIS A 201 -1.27 0.50 -5.46
C HIS A 201 0.16 0.96 -5.77
N PRO A 202 1.13 0.68 -4.88
CA PRO A 202 2.54 0.99 -5.16
C PRO A 202 3.00 0.34 -6.47
N ILE A 203 3.69 1.10 -7.32
CA ILE A 203 4.22 0.62 -8.60
C ILE A 203 5.72 0.86 -8.75
N SER A 204 6.29 1.73 -7.92
CA SER A 204 7.75 1.88 -7.85
C SER A 204 8.17 2.15 -6.42
N TRP A 205 9.24 1.51 -5.99
CA TRP A 205 9.71 1.59 -4.61
C TRP A 205 11.18 1.27 -4.51
N CYS A 206 11.74 1.56 -3.34
CA CYS A 206 13.10 1.19 -2.99
C CYS A 206 13.21 0.78 -1.52
N ARG A 207 14.29 0.08 -1.18
CA ARG A 207 14.62 -0.30 0.19
C ARG A 207 16.13 -0.53 0.33
N ALA A 208 16.64 -0.32 1.54
CA ALA A 208 17.85 -1.03 1.96
C ALA A 208 17.45 -2.49 2.26
N TYR A 209 18.21 -3.46 1.77
CA TYR A 209 17.89 -4.88 1.98
C TYR A 209 19.14 -5.73 2.10
N ASP A 210 19.22 -6.48 3.20
CA ASP A 210 20.25 -7.48 3.48
C ASP A 210 21.66 -6.99 3.11
N GLY A 211 22.05 -5.82 3.60
CA GLY A 211 23.35 -5.17 3.34
C GLY A 211 23.43 -4.32 2.06
N GLY A 212 22.57 -4.57 1.08
CA GLY A 212 22.55 -3.89 -0.21
C GLY A 212 21.41 -2.88 -0.39
N ARG A 213 21.22 -2.45 -1.63
CA ARG A 213 20.18 -1.48 -2.04
C ARG A 213 19.32 -2.10 -3.13
N SER A 214 18.01 -2.05 -2.95
CA SER A 214 17.02 -2.51 -3.92
C SER A 214 16.18 -1.34 -4.40
N TRP A 215 16.00 -1.26 -5.72
CA TRP A 215 15.05 -0.38 -6.37
C TRP A 215 14.25 -1.20 -7.38
N TYR A 216 12.94 -0.97 -7.43
CA TYR A 216 12.04 -1.67 -8.33
C TYR A 216 11.03 -0.72 -8.95
N THR A 217 10.72 -0.94 -10.22
CA THR A 217 9.56 -0.36 -10.90
C THR A 217 8.79 -1.43 -11.64
N GLY A 218 7.47 -1.48 -11.47
CA GLY A 218 6.57 -2.33 -12.26
C GLY A 218 6.29 -1.79 -13.66
N LEU A 219 6.83 -0.62 -13.98
CA LEU A 219 6.71 0.02 -15.28
C LEU A 219 7.76 -0.53 -16.27
N GLY A 220 7.52 -0.36 -17.57
CA GLY A 220 8.45 -0.72 -18.63
C GLY A 220 8.05 -1.93 -19.46
N HIS A 221 6.75 -2.23 -19.57
CA HIS A 221 6.28 -3.28 -20.49
C HIS A 221 6.51 -2.86 -21.93
N THR A 222 6.08 -1.65 -22.28
CA THR A 222 6.05 -1.19 -23.67
C THR A 222 7.42 -0.74 -24.16
N GLN A 223 7.73 -1.01 -25.44
CA GLN A 223 8.93 -0.46 -26.10
C GLN A 223 8.98 1.07 -26.02
N ALA A 224 7.83 1.74 -26.14
CA ALA A 224 7.70 3.20 -26.08
C ALA A 224 8.12 3.79 -24.74
N SER A 225 8.03 3.04 -23.63
CA SER A 225 8.51 3.50 -22.33
C SER A 225 9.99 3.90 -22.39
N PHE A 226 10.82 3.12 -23.08
CA PHE A 226 12.27 3.30 -23.09
C PHE A 226 12.76 4.49 -23.94
N SER A 227 11.89 5.12 -24.72
CA SER A 227 12.14 6.41 -25.38
C SER A 227 11.51 7.60 -24.63
N GLU A 228 10.65 7.36 -23.64
CA GLU A 228 9.97 8.40 -22.87
C GLU A 228 10.93 9.10 -21.88
N THR A 229 11.00 10.43 -21.93
CA THR A 229 11.92 11.24 -21.10
C THR A 229 11.77 10.98 -19.60
N HIS A 230 10.54 10.95 -19.09
CA HIS A 230 10.31 10.75 -17.65
C HIS A 230 10.65 9.33 -17.21
N PHE A 231 10.34 8.31 -18.01
CA PHE A 231 10.74 6.93 -17.68
C PHE A 231 12.25 6.73 -17.74
N ARG A 232 12.94 7.32 -18.72
CA ARG A 232 14.42 7.31 -18.78
C ARG A 232 15.06 8.01 -17.58
N THR A 233 14.47 9.11 -17.13
CA THR A 233 14.87 9.79 -15.89
C THR A 233 14.65 8.88 -14.67
N HIS A 234 13.52 8.19 -14.62
CA HIS A 234 13.19 7.22 -13.57
C HIS A 234 14.21 6.08 -13.48
N LEU A 235 14.51 5.46 -14.61
CA LEU A 235 15.52 4.40 -14.73
C LEU A 235 16.91 4.89 -14.30
N LEU A 236 17.36 6.04 -14.79
CA LEU A 236 18.67 6.60 -14.45
C LEU A 236 18.81 6.84 -12.94
N GLY A 237 17.80 7.45 -12.31
CA GLY A 237 17.83 7.70 -10.88
C GLY A 237 17.76 6.42 -10.05
N GLY A 238 17.01 5.41 -10.49
CA GLY A 238 16.96 4.09 -9.85
C GLY A 238 18.30 3.36 -9.92
N ILE A 239 18.94 3.38 -11.08
CA ILE A 239 20.28 2.82 -11.29
C ILE A 239 21.31 3.52 -10.41
N ARG A 240 21.30 4.87 -10.35
CA ARG A 240 22.22 5.64 -9.50
C ARG A 240 22.01 5.36 -8.02
N TYR A 241 20.75 5.28 -7.56
CA TYR A 241 20.47 4.89 -6.18
C TYR A 241 21.04 3.50 -5.87
N ALA A 242 20.75 2.48 -6.69
CA ALA A 242 21.23 1.13 -6.45
C ALA A 242 22.77 1.04 -6.49
N ALA A 243 23.41 1.69 -7.45
CA ALA A 243 24.85 1.62 -7.65
C ALA A 243 25.66 2.49 -6.67
N GLN A 244 25.17 3.67 -6.31
CA GLN A 244 25.94 4.69 -5.59
C GLN A 244 25.33 5.12 -4.25
N GLY A 245 24.08 4.72 -3.94
CA GLY A 245 23.40 5.12 -2.71
C GLY A 245 22.93 6.58 -2.72
N THR A 246 22.74 7.19 -3.89
CA THR A 246 22.18 8.53 -4.01
C THR A 246 20.68 8.49 -3.72
N GLY A 247 20.24 8.99 -2.56
CA GLY A 247 18.82 9.05 -2.17
C GLY A 247 18.51 8.30 -0.86
N SER A 248 17.39 8.65 -0.23
CA SER A 248 16.88 7.97 0.97
C SER A 248 15.81 6.95 0.59
N CYS A 249 15.94 5.73 1.08
CA CYS A 249 14.93 4.66 0.97
C CYS A 249 14.57 4.13 2.35
N THR A 250 14.46 5.05 3.31
CA THR A 250 14.06 4.75 4.68
C THR A 250 12.60 4.29 4.67
N VAL A 251 12.36 3.07 5.13
CA VAL A 251 11.01 2.52 5.25
C VAL A 251 10.33 3.17 6.45
N GLY A 252 9.23 3.87 6.24
CA GLY A 252 8.46 4.52 7.31
C GLY A 252 8.35 6.04 7.15
N THR A 253 7.77 6.68 8.17
CA THR A 253 7.26 8.07 8.18
C THR A 253 8.11 9.03 7.33
N PRO A 254 7.49 9.77 6.39
CA PRO A 254 8.19 10.78 5.60
C PRO A 254 9.03 11.68 6.53
N PRO A 255 10.26 12.07 6.14
CA PRO A 255 11.10 12.91 6.98
C PRO A 255 10.33 14.10 7.53
N ALA A 256 10.52 14.44 8.80
CA ALA A 256 9.87 15.62 9.38
C ALA A 256 10.13 16.85 8.48
N GLY A 257 9.07 17.44 7.94
CA GLY A 257 9.15 18.54 6.95
C GLY A 257 8.75 18.18 5.51
N THR A 258 8.55 16.91 5.16
CA THR A 258 8.00 16.50 3.84
C THR A 258 6.48 16.33 3.84
N PHE A 259 5.86 16.43 5.02
CA PHE A 259 4.43 16.63 5.18
C PHE A 259 4.18 18.02 5.78
N SER A 260 3.18 18.71 5.27
CA SER A 260 2.70 19.95 5.89
C SER A 260 1.66 19.59 6.95
N GLN A 261 1.94 19.91 8.21
CA GLN A 261 0.92 19.90 9.25
C GLN A 261 0.06 21.16 9.10
N VAL A 262 -1.05 21.04 8.38
CA VAL A 262 -2.05 22.10 8.31
C VAL A 262 -2.96 21.96 9.52
N THR A 263 -2.91 22.95 10.42
CA THR A 263 -3.85 23.01 11.55
C THR A 263 -5.22 23.40 11.01
N LEU A 264 -6.14 22.45 10.96
CA LEU A 264 -7.51 22.68 10.47
C LEU A 264 -8.36 23.43 11.51
N ALA A 265 -8.28 23.03 12.77
CA ALA A 265 -8.99 23.67 13.88
C ALA A 265 -8.13 23.58 15.15
N LYS A 266 -8.16 24.63 15.99
CA LYS A 266 -7.41 24.67 17.25
C LYS A 266 -8.14 25.48 18.31
N GLY A 267 -8.06 25.02 19.55
CA GLY A 267 -8.59 25.72 20.71
C GLY A 267 -10.05 25.38 20.99
N VAL A 268 -10.46 25.58 22.25
CA VAL A 268 -11.75 25.13 22.79
C VAL A 268 -12.95 25.63 21.97
N ALA A 269 -12.90 26.85 21.44
CA ALA A 269 -13.98 27.41 20.61
C ALA A 269 -14.24 26.56 19.34
N GLU A 270 -13.18 26.05 18.71
CA GLU A 270 -13.23 25.37 17.42
C GLU A 270 -13.31 23.84 17.54
N VAL A 271 -12.84 23.26 18.65
CA VAL A 271 -12.81 21.79 18.81
C VAL A 271 -13.67 21.26 19.96
N GLY A 272 -14.05 22.10 20.93
CA GLY A 272 -14.72 21.65 22.15
C GLY A 272 -13.89 20.60 22.90
N GLU A 273 -14.52 19.47 23.24
CA GLU A 273 -13.88 18.26 23.77
C GLU A 273 -13.82 17.20 22.66
N PRO A 274 -12.81 17.23 21.77
CA PRO A 274 -12.83 16.44 20.54
C PRO A 274 -12.72 14.94 20.80
N MET A 275 -13.66 14.15 20.25
CA MET A 275 -13.73 12.69 20.46
C MET A 275 -13.39 11.89 19.20
N GLY A 276 -13.78 12.36 18.02
CA GLY A 276 -13.55 11.66 16.77
C GLY A 276 -13.64 12.55 15.54
N LEU A 277 -13.09 12.06 14.43
CA LEU A 277 -13.15 12.74 13.15
C LEU A 277 -13.27 11.78 11.96
N THR A 278 -13.73 12.34 10.84
CA THR A 278 -13.70 11.71 9.52
C THR A 278 -13.33 12.74 8.45
N VAL A 279 -12.47 12.34 7.51
CA VAL A 279 -12.13 13.15 6.34
C VAL A 279 -13.11 12.82 5.22
N LEU A 280 -13.65 13.83 4.57
CA LEU A 280 -14.58 13.72 3.44
C LEU A 280 -13.82 13.72 2.10
N PRO A 281 -14.43 13.27 0.99
CA PRO A 281 -13.77 13.25 -0.32
C PRO A 281 -13.26 14.61 -0.81
N ASN A 282 -13.92 15.71 -0.40
CA ASN A 282 -13.49 17.08 -0.69
C ASN A 282 -12.35 17.56 0.23
N ARG A 283 -11.75 16.66 1.02
CA ARG A 283 -10.72 16.91 2.04
C ARG A 283 -11.16 17.77 3.23
N GLY A 284 -12.44 18.15 3.30
CA GLY A 284 -13.02 18.73 4.51
C GLY A 284 -13.12 17.67 5.62
N VAL A 285 -13.16 18.11 6.86
CA VAL A 285 -13.20 17.24 8.04
C VAL A 285 -14.46 17.49 8.83
N LEU A 286 -15.17 16.42 9.18
CA LEU A 286 -16.16 16.47 10.25
C LEU A 286 -15.53 15.95 11.54
N HIS A 287 -15.63 16.70 12.62
CA HIS A 287 -15.19 16.28 13.95
C HIS A 287 -16.28 16.46 15.00
N THR A 288 -16.26 15.59 16.01
CA THR A 288 -17.22 15.58 17.11
C THR A 288 -16.59 16.15 18.37
N SER A 289 -17.39 16.88 19.13
CA SER A 289 -17.13 17.22 20.52
C SER A 289 -18.03 16.36 21.42
N ARG A 290 -17.53 15.98 22.61
CA ARG A 290 -18.22 15.06 23.54
C ARG A 290 -19.61 15.55 23.92
N ASP A 291 -19.78 16.87 24.04
CA ASP A 291 -21.04 17.57 24.31
C ASP A 291 -22.10 17.49 23.18
N GLY A 292 -21.81 16.76 22.10
CA GLY A 292 -22.75 16.50 21.02
C GLY A 292 -22.63 17.44 19.82
N VAL A 293 -21.70 18.39 19.85
CA VAL A 293 -21.47 19.30 18.72
C VAL A 293 -20.65 18.60 17.64
N VAL A 294 -21.17 18.57 16.41
CA VAL A 294 -20.44 18.19 15.20
C VAL A 294 -20.05 19.46 14.46
N ARG A 295 -18.78 19.58 14.10
CA ARG A 295 -18.25 20.69 13.31
C ARG A 295 -17.73 20.19 11.98
N TYR A 296 -17.82 21.05 10.97
CA TYR A 296 -17.18 20.87 9.68
C TYR A 296 -16.07 21.90 9.54
N THR A 297 -14.89 21.46 9.13
CA THR A 297 -13.75 22.30 8.82
C THR A 297 -13.33 22.08 7.37
N ASP A 298 -13.22 23.15 6.59
CA ASP A 298 -12.77 23.07 5.20
C ASP A 298 -11.24 23.00 5.07
N VAL A 299 -10.74 22.87 3.83
CA VAL A 299 -9.30 22.79 3.53
C VAL A 299 -8.52 24.07 3.85
N ASN A 300 -9.21 25.20 4.03
CA ASN A 300 -8.63 26.48 4.40
C ASN A 300 -8.62 26.69 5.93
N GLY A 301 -9.17 25.74 6.70
CA GLY A 301 -9.30 25.84 8.15
C GLY A 301 -10.55 26.60 8.63
N ASN A 302 -11.48 26.94 7.74
CA ASN A 302 -12.74 27.57 8.17
C ASN A 302 -13.62 26.52 8.84
N THR A 303 -13.95 26.74 10.10
CA THR A 303 -14.73 25.81 10.92
C THR A 303 -16.14 26.37 11.16
N LYS A 304 -17.15 25.50 11.07
CA LYS A 304 -18.54 25.83 11.41
C LYS A 304 -19.23 24.65 12.09
N VAL A 305 -20.27 24.94 12.86
CA VAL A 305 -21.14 23.91 13.42
C VAL A 305 -21.96 23.27 12.30
N ALA A 306 -21.86 21.95 12.17
CA ALA A 306 -22.60 21.15 11.20
C ALA A 306 -23.91 20.61 11.81
N MET A 307 -23.91 20.29 13.11
CA MET A 307 -25.09 19.86 13.88
C MET A 307 -24.78 19.90 15.37
N THR A 308 -25.81 20.06 16.21
CA THR A 308 -25.75 19.76 17.64
C THR A 308 -26.73 18.62 17.94
N LEU A 309 -26.20 17.49 18.41
CA LEU A 309 -27.00 16.35 18.83
C LEU A 309 -27.18 16.39 20.35
N GLN A 310 -28.41 16.20 20.82
CA GLN A 310 -28.66 16.07 22.25
C GLN A 310 -28.11 14.73 22.73
N VAL A 311 -27.19 14.78 23.70
CA VAL A 311 -26.51 13.62 24.26
C VAL A 311 -26.45 13.71 25.77
N TYR A 312 -26.23 12.57 26.42
CA TYR A 312 -25.87 12.51 27.83
C TYR A 312 -24.38 12.78 28.00
N THR A 313 -24.00 13.69 28.89
CA THR A 313 -22.63 14.26 28.97
C THR A 313 -21.95 14.04 30.32
N HIS A 314 -22.51 13.20 31.19
CA HIS A 314 -21.85 12.85 32.45
C HIS A 314 -20.63 11.96 32.17
N ASP A 315 -19.56 12.13 32.95
CA ASP A 315 -18.29 11.39 32.85
C ASP A 315 -17.72 11.28 31.42
N GLU A 316 -17.47 10.07 30.95
CA GLU A 316 -16.86 9.79 29.66
C GLU A 316 -17.90 9.66 28.53
N GLU A 317 -19.20 9.77 28.84
CA GLU A 317 -20.28 9.61 27.86
C GLU A 317 -20.52 10.89 27.04
N GLY A 318 -21.19 10.71 25.90
CA GLY A 318 -21.48 11.80 24.97
C GLY A 318 -21.49 11.33 23.52
N LEU A 319 -21.11 12.22 22.60
CA LEU A 319 -20.87 11.89 21.20
C LEU A 319 -19.42 11.43 21.00
N GLN A 320 -19.24 10.14 20.76
CA GLN A 320 -17.92 9.48 20.81
C GLN A 320 -17.20 9.44 19.47
N SER A 321 -17.94 9.24 18.38
CA SER A 321 -17.31 9.04 17.06
C SER A 321 -18.18 9.46 15.90
N ILE A 322 -17.51 9.68 14.77
CA ILE A 322 -18.13 9.91 13.46
C ILE A 322 -17.31 9.21 12.36
N LYS A 323 -17.99 8.59 11.40
CA LYS A 323 -17.38 8.06 10.16
C LYS A 323 -18.26 8.32 8.95
N ALA A 324 -17.65 8.80 7.87
CA ALA A 324 -18.31 8.87 6.57
C ALA A 324 -18.46 7.47 5.99
N ASP A 325 -19.58 7.23 5.30
CA ASP A 325 -19.77 6.00 4.52
C ASP A 325 -18.71 5.89 3.41
N PRO A 326 -18.20 4.69 3.06
CA PRO A 326 -17.28 4.53 1.94
C PRO A 326 -17.81 5.11 0.62
N ASN A 327 -19.14 5.16 0.44
CA ASN A 327 -19.82 5.76 -0.71
C ASN A 327 -20.33 7.19 -0.43
N PHE A 328 -19.73 7.93 0.51
CA PHE A 328 -20.16 9.28 0.89
C PHE A 328 -20.34 10.23 -0.30
N ALA A 329 -19.52 10.09 -1.34
CA ALA A 329 -19.62 10.89 -2.56
C ALA A 329 -20.99 10.79 -3.25
N THR A 330 -21.72 9.69 -3.06
CA THR A 330 -23.04 9.44 -3.65
C THR A 330 -24.18 9.53 -2.63
N ASN A 331 -24.03 8.93 -1.44
CA ASN A 331 -25.12 8.83 -0.47
C ASN A 331 -25.11 9.92 0.61
N ARG A 332 -23.98 10.61 0.79
CA ARG A 332 -23.77 11.64 1.82
C ARG A 332 -24.00 11.16 3.26
N TRP A 333 -23.83 9.88 3.54
CA TRP A 333 -24.11 9.32 4.87
C TRP A 333 -22.93 9.40 5.83
N VAL A 334 -23.23 9.72 7.08
CA VAL A 334 -22.31 9.61 8.20
C VAL A 334 -22.92 8.77 9.32
N TYR A 335 -22.06 8.03 10.02
CA TYR A 335 -22.43 7.20 11.15
C TYR A 335 -21.83 7.80 12.41
N MET A 336 -22.64 7.92 13.46
CA MET A 336 -22.23 8.47 14.75
C MET A 336 -22.57 7.50 15.88
N TYR A 337 -21.62 7.31 16.80
CA TYR A 337 -21.84 6.57 18.04
C TYR A 337 -22.00 7.56 19.20
N TYR A 338 -23.16 7.52 19.87
CA TYR A 338 -23.50 8.52 20.88
C TYR A 338 -24.34 7.95 22.02
N ALA A 339 -24.23 8.59 23.19
CA ALA A 339 -25.07 8.36 24.35
C ALA A 339 -26.30 9.27 24.30
N PRO A 340 -27.53 8.76 24.08
CA PRO A 340 -28.75 9.56 24.16
C PRO A 340 -28.96 10.11 25.57
N PRO A 341 -29.73 11.21 25.70
CA PRO A 341 -30.09 11.77 26.99
C PRO A 341 -30.72 10.72 27.91
N LEU A 342 -30.28 10.70 29.16
CA LEU A 342 -30.82 9.86 30.22
C LEU A 342 -30.94 10.70 31.48
N SER A 343 -32.08 10.63 32.15
CA SER A 343 -32.27 11.32 33.44
C SER A 343 -31.70 10.44 34.55
N THR A 344 -30.47 10.72 34.97
CA THR A 344 -29.84 10.06 36.10
C THR A 344 -30.05 10.86 37.39
N PRO A 345 -30.00 10.23 38.57
CA PRO A 345 -29.84 10.93 39.84
C PRO A 345 -28.65 11.91 39.78
N GLY A 346 -28.68 12.97 40.59
CA GLY A 346 -27.60 13.93 40.64
C GLY A 346 -26.31 13.34 41.22
N GLY A 347 -25.17 13.66 40.61
CA GLY A 347 -23.85 13.14 40.97
C GLY A 347 -23.55 11.77 40.37
N ASP A 348 -22.41 11.23 40.76
CA ASP A 348 -21.92 9.94 40.26
C ASP A 348 -22.80 8.79 40.73
N ALA A 349 -22.83 7.73 39.92
CA ALA A 349 -23.41 6.47 40.36
C ALA A 349 -22.66 5.89 41.57
N PRO A 350 -23.37 5.18 42.47
CA PRO A 350 -22.73 4.61 43.65
C PRO A 350 -21.69 3.55 43.27
N ALA A 351 -20.51 3.56 43.92
CA ALA A 351 -19.45 2.58 43.65
C ALA A 351 -19.88 1.12 43.95
N THR A 352 -20.85 0.93 44.84
CA THR A 352 -21.47 -0.35 45.17
C THR A 352 -22.96 -0.15 45.48
N GLY A 353 -23.82 -1.08 45.09
CA GLY A 353 -25.24 -0.98 45.35
C GLY A 353 -26.05 -2.19 44.86
N THR A 354 -27.34 -2.18 45.18
CA THR A 354 -28.31 -3.14 44.65
C THR A 354 -28.64 -2.83 43.18
N ALA A 355 -29.18 -3.81 42.46
CA ALA A 355 -29.63 -3.60 41.08
C ALA A 355 -30.65 -2.43 40.95
N ALA A 356 -31.49 -2.21 41.97
CA ALA A 356 -32.44 -1.10 42.01
C ALA A 356 -31.74 0.28 42.11
N GLN A 357 -30.59 0.35 42.78
CA GLN A 357 -29.79 1.59 42.89
C GLN A 357 -29.05 1.92 41.58
N PHE A 358 -28.68 0.90 40.79
CA PHE A 358 -28.06 1.09 39.48
C PHE A 358 -29.07 1.26 38.34
N ALA A 359 -30.32 0.81 38.51
CA ALA A 359 -31.35 0.86 37.48
C ALA A 359 -31.51 2.24 36.81
N PRO A 360 -31.47 3.39 37.53
CA PRO A 360 -31.55 4.72 36.92
C PRO A 360 -30.37 5.09 36.01
N PHE A 361 -29.23 4.42 36.14
CA PHE A 361 -28.02 4.65 35.35
C PHE A 361 -27.89 3.69 34.16
N ASN A 362 -28.83 2.77 33.99
CA ASN A 362 -28.86 1.88 32.83
C ASN A 362 -29.48 2.62 31.63
N GLY A 363 -28.72 2.69 30.54
CA GLY A 363 -29.15 3.29 29.28
C GLY A 363 -28.71 2.46 28.09
N SER A 364 -28.67 3.09 26.93
CA SER A 364 -28.00 2.53 25.74
C SER A 364 -27.19 3.61 25.06
N ASN A 365 -26.15 3.19 24.34
CA ASN A 365 -25.49 4.01 23.34
C ASN A 365 -25.98 3.58 21.96
N LYS A 366 -26.09 4.53 21.03
CA LYS A 366 -26.68 4.32 19.70
C LYS A 366 -25.63 4.51 18.63
N LEU A 367 -25.62 3.61 17.64
CA LEU A 367 -25.05 3.86 16.33
C LEU A 367 -26.16 4.39 15.42
N GLY A 368 -26.10 5.67 15.07
CA GLY A 368 -27.06 6.33 14.19
C GLY A 368 -26.43 6.71 12.85
N ARG A 369 -27.20 6.53 11.77
CA ARG A 369 -26.86 7.05 10.43
C ARG A 369 -27.60 8.36 10.19
N PHE A 370 -26.89 9.38 9.74
CA PHE A 370 -27.42 10.67 9.33
C PHE A 370 -26.98 11.02 7.90
N THR A 371 -27.69 11.93 7.26
CA THR A 371 -27.38 12.46 5.93
C THR A 371 -26.79 13.86 6.06
N VAL A 372 -25.68 14.11 5.35
CA VAL A 372 -25.01 15.40 5.24
C VAL A 372 -25.56 16.16 4.02
N ARG A 373 -26.08 17.36 4.24
CA ARG A 373 -26.56 18.25 3.16
C ARG A 373 -25.41 18.77 2.32
N ASP A 374 -25.70 19.34 1.16
CA ASP A 374 -24.68 19.88 0.24
C ASP A 374 -23.85 21.00 0.88
N ASP A 375 -24.45 21.77 1.78
CA ASP A 375 -23.77 22.83 2.54
C ASP A 375 -22.93 22.30 3.72
N HIS A 376 -22.76 20.99 3.85
CA HIS A 376 -22.03 20.31 4.94
C HIS A 376 -22.68 20.42 6.34
N THR A 377 -23.92 20.87 6.44
CA THR A 377 -24.72 20.65 7.66
C THR A 377 -25.25 19.21 7.68
N ILE A 378 -25.51 18.66 8.87
CA ILE A 378 -26.11 17.34 9.02
C ILE A 378 -27.60 17.50 9.27
N ASP A 379 -28.42 16.65 8.65
CA ASP A 379 -29.86 16.63 8.89
C ASP A 379 -30.22 15.77 10.10
N PRO A 380 -30.61 16.36 11.26
CA PRO A 380 -30.99 15.56 12.43
C PRO A 380 -32.25 14.73 12.18
N ALA A 381 -33.15 15.14 11.28
CA ALA A 381 -34.36 14.41 10.95
C ALA A 381 -34.09 13.14 10.12
N SER A 382 -32.90 13.04 9.51
CA SER A 382 -32.49 11.89 8.71
C SER A 382 -31.98 10.69 9.53
N LEU A 383 -31.98 10.82 10.87
CA LEU A 383 -31.49 9.79 11.78
C LEU A 383 -32.19 8.45 11.53
N VAL A 384 -31.37 7.44 11.24
CA VAL A 384 -31.76 6.03 11.32
C VAL A 384 -30.90 5.34 12.35
N THR A 385 -31.52 4.80 13.39
CA THR A 385 -30.80 3.99 14.40
C THR A 385 -30.46 2.63 13.79
N ILE A 386 -29.18 2.29 13.79
CA ILE A 386 -28.64 1.05 13.23
C ILE A 386 -28.42 0.00 14.32
N LEU A 387 -27.88 0.43 15.46
CA LEU A 387 -27.56 -0.45 16.58
C LEU A 387 -27.83 0.26 17.90
N ASP A 388 -28.49 -0.46 18.80
CA ASP A 388 -28.59 -0.12 20.22
C ASP A 388 -27.61 -0.99 21.01
N VAL A 389 -26.73 -0.35 21.78
CA VAL A 389 -25.74 -1.01 22.64
C VAL A 389 -26.14 -0.74 24.09
N PRO A 390 -26.67 -1.73 24.83
CA PRO A 390 -26.97 -1.56 26.24
C PRO A 390 -25.72 -1.16 27.02
N THR A 391 -25.83 -0.12 27.85
CA THR A 391 -24.73 0.42 28.64
C THR A 391 -25.21 0.67 30.06
N SER A 392 -24.41 0.30 31.05
CA SER A 392 -24.60 0.76 32.43
C SER A 392 -23.64 1.91 32.68
N ARG A 393 -24.18 3.10 32.94
CA ARG A 393 -23.42 4.31 33.28
C ARG A 393 -23.10 4.38 34.78
N GLY A 394 -23.29 3.25 35.47
CA GLY A 394 -23.19 3.10 36.90
C GLY A 394 -21.80 2.70 37.42
N SER A 395 -20.93 2.22 36.55
CA SER A 395 -19.61 1.70 36.92
C SER A 395 -18.59 2.09 35.87
N ALA A 396 -17.45 2.65 36.30
CA ALA A 396 -16.31 3.02 35.44
C ALA A 396 -15.66 1.82 34.71
N ALA A 397 -16.11 0.59 34.99
CA ALA A 397 -15.84 -0.58 34.18
C ALA A 397 -17.09 -0.91 33.35
N THR A 398 -16.92 -0.98 32.04
CA THR A 398 -17.81 -1.68 31.10
C THR A 398 -18.21 -3.02 31.72
N SER A 399 -19.40 -3.08 32.33
CA SER A 399 -19.93 -4.33 32.84
C SER A 399 -20.26 -5.22 31.65
N ALA A 400 -19.50 -6.32 31.54
CA ALA A 400 -19.77 -7.44 30.68
C ALA A 400 -21.28 -7.74 30.69
N VAL A 401 -21.86 -7.84 29.49
CA VAL A 401 -23.18 -8.41 29.31
C VAL A 401 -23.15 -9.82 29.90
N THR A 402 -23.72 -10.00 31.10
CA THR A 402 -24.10 -11.33 31.55
C THR A 402 -25.28 -11.75 30.69
N SER A 403 -25.02 -12.37 29.55
CA SER A 403 -26.06 -13.02 28.78
C SER A 403 -26.55 -14.23 29.59
N THR A 404 -27.65 -14.08 30.33
CA THR A 404 -28.48 -15.25 30.62
C THR A 404 -28.97 -15.77 29.26
N SER A 405 -28.41 -16.90 28.85
CA SER A 405 -28.82 -17.63 27.66
C SER A 405 -30.27 -18.11 27.83
N THR A 406 -31.22 -17.30 27.38
CA THR A 406 -32.47 -17.83 26.86
C THR A 406 -32.22 -18.18 25.40
N ARG A 407 -32.33 -19.47 25.07
CA ARG A 407 -32.17 -20.04 23.73
C ARG A 407 -32.83 -19.14 22.68
N PRO A 408 -32.17 -18.80 21.56
CA PRO A 408 -32.86 -18.11 20.49
C PRO A 408 -33.94 -19.03 19.90
N ALA A 409 -35.15 -18.49 19.77
CA ALA A 409 -36.16 -19.02 18.88
C ALA A 409 -35.54 -19.15 17.48
N THR A 410 -35.71 -20.31 16.87
CA THR A 410 -35.28 -20.63 15.52
C THR A 410 -35.82 -19.60 14.52
N CYS A 411 -34.93 -18.84 13.88
CA CYS A 411 -35.26 -18.14 12.64
C CYS A 411 -35.53 -19.17 11.54
N THR A 412 -36.80 -19.46 11.28
CA THR A 412 -37.24 -20.18 10.08
C THR A 412 -37.18 -19.23 8.88
N CYS A 413 -36.30 -19.51 7.92
CA CYS A 413 -36.43 -18.98 6.56
C CYS A 413 -37.74 -19.48 5.93
N PRO A 414 -38.53 -18.62 5.26
CA PRO A 414 -39.63 -19.10 4.44
C PRO A 414 -39.07 -19.87 3.23
N PRO A 415 -39.74 -20.93 2.75
CA PRO A 415 -39.27 -21.70 1.61
C PRO A 415 -39.32 -20.85 0.34
N ALA A 416 -38.29 -21.01 -0.51
CA ALA A 416 -38.21 -20.40 -1.83
C ALA A 416 -39.45 -20.80 -2.65
N THR A 417 -40.27 -19.81 -3.02
CA THR A 417 -41.36 -20.01 -3.97
C THR A 417 -40.77 -20.19 -5.36
N THR A 418 -40.85 -21.42 -5.86
CA THR A 418 -40.58 -21.77 -7.26
C THR A 418 -41.57 -21.01 -8.14
N ARG A 419 -41.09 -19.98 -8.84
CA ARG A 419 -41.90 -19.22 -9.79
C ARG A 419 -42.04 -20.03 -11.09
N THR A 420 -43.05 -20.89 -11.15
CA THR A 420 -43.45 -21.57 -12.40
C THR A 420 -44.00 -20.55 -13.39
N ARG A 421 -43.27 -20.35 -14.50
CA ARG A 421 -43.70 -19.55 -15.63
C ARG A 421 -44.76 -20.35 -16.41
N SER A 422 -46.03 -20.08 -16.14
CA SER A 422 -47.16 -20.61 -16.92
C SER A 422 -47.25 -19.88 -18.26
N THR A 423 -47.01 -20.61 -19.36
CA THR A 423 -47.33 -20.15 -20.72
C THR A 423 -48.82 -20.39 -20.98
N ARG A 424 -49.61 -19.32 -21.07
CA ARG A 424 -50.99 -19.36 -21.56
C ARG A 424 -50.99 -19.03 -23.06
N ALA A 425 -51.57 -19.91 -23.86
CA ALA A 425 -51.74 -19.76 -25.30
C ALA A 425 -53.11 -19.15 -25.65
N ALA A 426 -53.13 -18.37 -26.74
CA ALA A 426 -54.16 -18.25 -27.81
C ALA A 426 -54.31 -16.78 -28.32
N PRO A 427 -54.76 -16.51 -29.57
CA PRO A 427 -54.75 -17.32 -30.80
C PRO A 427 -54.17 -16.58 -32.05
N ARG A 428 -54.19 -17.30 -33.18
CA ARG A 428 -53.59 -17.05 -34.51
C ARG A 428 -54.15 -15.86 -35.32
N ARG A 429 -53.31 -15.30 -36.21
CA ARG A 429 -53.60 -14.87 -37.62
C ARG A 429 -52.26 -14.76 -38.40
N SER A 430 -51.99 -15.67 -39.35
CA SER A 430 -51.92 -15.48 -40.83
C SER A 430 -50.98 -14.34 -41.27
N THR A 431 -49.93 -14.52 -42.08
CA THR A 431 -49.91 -15.04 -43.47
C THR A 431 -48.47 -15.35 -43.98
N SER A 432 -48.40 -16.24 -44.99
CA SER A 432 -47.41 -16.37 -46.12
C SER A 432 -45.92 -16.72 -45.86
N GLY A 433 -45.48 -17.88 -46.39
CA GLY A 433 -44.08 -18.39 -46.48
C GLY A 433 -43.33 -17.93 -47.75
N PRO A 434 -42.49 -18.75 -48.45
CA PRO A 434 -41.75 -19.98 -48.12
C PRO A 434 -40.20 -19.75 -48.20
N THR A 435 -39.25 -20.64 -47.85
CA THR A 435 -38.85 -21.87 -48.57
C THR A 435 -37.58 -22.47 -47.91
N ALA A 436 -37.44 -23.81 -47.95
CA ALA A 436 -36.18 -24.59 -48.04
C ALA A 436 -35.14 -24.60 -46.88
N THR A 437 -34.43 -25.68 -46.50
CA THR A 437 -34.55 -27.16 -46.65
C THR A 437 -33.56 -27.80 -45.64
N ARG A 438 -33.92 -28.99 -45.13
CA ARG A 438 -33.05 -30.17 -44.84
C ARG A 438 -32.16 -30.30 -43.56
N ARG A 439 -32.52 -31.36 -42.79
CA ARG A 439 -31.72 -32.48 -42.19
C ARG A 439 -30.60 -32.11 -41.19
N SER A 440 -30.35 -32.82 -40.08
CA SER A 440 -30.50 -34.25 -39.73
C SER A 440 -30.49 -34.43 -38.19
N MET A 441 -30.91 -35.63 -37.77
CA MET A 441 -31.22 -36.15 -36.43
C MET A 441 -30.01 -36.57 -35.56
N ARG A 442 -30.29 -36.62 -34.24
CA ARG A 442 -29.83 -37.58 -33.18
C ARG A 442 -28.36 -37.48 -32.74
N SER A 443 -27.97 -37.67 -31.48
CA SER A 443 -28.63 -38.13 -30.25
C SER A 443 -27.70 -37.90 -29.05
N ALA A 444 -28.27 -37.65 -27.86
CA ALA A 444 -27.60 -37.61 -26.56
C ALA A 444 -27.17 -39.02 -26.06
N PRO A 445 -26.44 -39.11 -24.93
CA PRO A 445 -27.17 -39.32 -23.68
C PRO A 445 -26.68 -38.49 -22.48
N ARG A 446 -27.62 -38.25 -21.55
CA ARG A 446 -27.41 -37.79 -20.18
C ARG A 446 -26.98 -38.96 -19.29
N ALA A 447 -26.13 -38.68 -18.31
CA ALA A 447 -26.18 -39.34 -17.00
C ALA A 447 -25.83 -38.33 -15.90
N THR A 448 -26.75 -38.25 -14.95
CA THR A 448 -26.79 -37.49 -13.70
C THR A 448 -25.97 -38.15 -12.59
N ALA A 449 -25.36 -37.35 -11.70
CA ALA A 449 -25.50 -37.50 -10.24
C ALA A 449 -24.69 -36.44 -9.48
N THR A 450 -25.42 -35.49 -8.87
CA THR A 450 -24.97 -34.70 -7.73
C THR A 450 -25.18 -35.56 -6.47
N THR A 451 -24.23 -35.58 -5.54
CA THR A 451 -24.50 -36.01 -4.16
C THR A 451 -23.91 -34.99 -3.20
N CYS A 452 -24.81 -34.35 -2.47
CA CYS A 452 -24.55 -33.53 -1.30
C CYS A 452 -25.08 -34.34 -0.11
N ALA A 453 -24.25 -34.56 0.92
CA ALA A 453 -24.73 -35.09 2.20
C ALA A 453 -23.92 -34.43 3.33
N ALA A 454 -24.58 -33.50 4.01
CA ALA A 454 -24.23 -33.05 5.34
C ALA A 454 -24.87 -33.99 6.38
N ARG A 455 -24.18 -34.26 7.49
CA ARG A 455 -24.83 -34.48 8.80
C ARG A 455 -23.90 -34.18 9.97
N CYS A 456 -24.51 -33.60 11.00
CA CYS A 456 -23.93 -32.87 12.11
C CYS A 456 -23.66 -33.71 13.38
N CYS A 457 -22.85 -33.10 14.26
CA CYS A 457 -22.90 -33.08 15.74
C CYS A 457 -22.47 -34.31 16.58
N GLY A 458 -21.51 -34.06 17.48
CA GLY A 458 -21.57 -34.54 18.86
C GLY A 458 -20.31 -35.23 19.41
N SER A 459 -19.42 -34.48 20.09
CA SER A 459 -19.03 -34.76 21.49
C SER A 459 -17.81 -33.93 21.91
N SER A 460 -18.05 -32.97 22.80
CA SER A 460 -17.03 -32.34 23.63
C SER A 460 -16.61 -33.33 24.72
N ARG A 461 -15.31 -33.62 24.82
CA ARG A 461 -14.73 -34.24 26.03
C ARG A 461 -13.92 -33.19 26.79
N ALA A 462 -14.46 -32.83 27.95
CA ALA A 462 -13.73 -32.19 29.03
C ALA A 462 -12.61 -33.12 29.54
N ARG A 463 -11.47 -32.54 29.91
CA ARG A 463 -10.45 -33.20 30.76
C ARG A 463 -10.40 -32.48 32.12
N PRO A 464 -10.33 -33.21 33.25
CA PRO A 464 -10.42 -32.63 34.58
C PRO A 464 -9.05 -32.22 35.14
N ALA A 465 -9.08 -31.28 36.08
CA ALA A 465 -7.98 -30.91 36.97
C ALA A 465 -8.05 -31.72 38.28
N ALA A 466 -6.89 -32.15 38.80
CA ALA A 466 -6.64 -32.44 40.21
C ALA A 466 -5.13 -32.40 40.55
N THR A 467 -4.84 -31.81 41.70
CA THR A 467 -3.58 -31.29 42.31
C THR A 467 -2.80 -32.37 43.12
N PRO A 468 -1.85 -32.06 44.04
CA PRO A 468 -0.47 -31.52 43.93
C PRO A 468 0.63 -32.45 44.54
N SER A 469 1.92 -32.17 44.32
CA SER A 469 3.01 -32.59 45.24
C SER A 469 4.20 -31.60 45.26
N ARG A 470 4.73 -31.34 46.47
CA ARG A 470 5.81 -30.38 46.83
C ARG A 470 7.22 -31.03 46.72
N PRO A 471 8.32 -30.39 47.20
CA PRO A 471 9.07 -29.29 46.60
C PRO A 471 10.56 -29.67 46.37
N ALA A 472 11.28 -28.92 45.52
CA ALA A 472 12.74 -28.96 45.49
C ALA A 472 13.32 -27.53 45.57
N THR A 473 14.20 -27.34 46.55
CA THR A 473 14.97 -26.13 46.87
C THR A 473 16.28 -26.06 46.09
N CYS A 474 16.64 -24.87 45.57
CA CYS A 474 18.00 -24.29 45.44
C CYS A 474 17.86 -22.90 44.77
N SER A 475 17.86 -21.79 45.51
CA SER A 475 19.00 -20.96 45.97
C SER A 475 19.50 -19.90 44.96
N ARG A 476 19.32 -18.61 45.34
CA ARG A 476 20.21 -17.41 45.21
C ARG A 476 20.76 -17.09 43.80
N ARG A 477 20.83 -15.87 43.24
CA ARG A 477 20.80 -14.41 43.55
C ARG A 477 20.51 -13.76 42.17
N ALA A 478 19.88 -12.59 41.99
CA ALA A 478 20.44 -11.26 42.21
C ALA A 478 19.43 -10.16 41.78
N ARG A 479 19.52 -9.04 42.51
CA ARG A 479 18.93 -7.68 42.41
C ARG A 479 18.14 -7.24 41.15
N PRO A 480 17.05 -6.46 41.34
CA PRO A 480 16.45 -5.65 40.28
C PRO A 480 17.18 -4.30 40.09
N THR A 481 17.36 -3.90 38.84
CA THR A 481 17.82 -2.58 38.40
C THR A 481 16.70 -1.53 38.54
N PRO A 482 17.01 -0.27 38.90
CA PRO A 482 16.01 0.79 39.09
C PRO A 482 15.59 1.41 37.75
N GLY A 483 14.28 1.65 37.59
CA GLY A 483 13.72 2.42 36.49
C GLY A 483 14.06 3.92 36.56
N PRO A 484 13.92 4.65 35.44
CA PRO A 484 14.32 6.06 35.37
C PRO A 484 13.37 6.96 36.18
N ARG A 485 13.97 7.86 36.97
CA ARG A 485 13.28 8.89 37.74
C ARG A 485 12.91 10.07 36.84
N CYS A 486 11.66 10.52 36.91
CA CYS A 486 11.21 11.80 36.37
C CYS A 486 11.78 12.96 37.22
N THR A 487 12.42 13.93 36.58
CA THR A 487 12.80 15.22 37.17
C THR A 487 11.70 16.27 36.95
N PRO A 488 11.35 17.11 37.94
CA PRO A 488 10.39 18.20 37.73
C PRO A 488 11.05 19.42 37.07
N TRP A 489 10.29 20.06 36.18
CA TRP A 489 10.64 21.32 35.51
C TRP A 489 10.67 22.49 36.51
N ALA A 490 11.78 23.21 36.54
CA ALA A 490 11.91 24.47 37.26
C ALA A 490 11.49 25.64 36.37
N SER A 491 10.59 26.46 36.90
CA SER A 491 10.12 27.74 36.37
C SER A 491 11.25 28.77 36.30
N ALA A 492 11.45 29.38 35.13
CA ALA A 492 12.29 30.56 34.96
C ALA A 492 11.42 31.76 34.57
N THR A 493 11.17 32.63 35.54
CA THR A 493 10.76 34.02 35.36
C THR A 493 11.88 34.81 34.69
N ARG A 494 11.55 35.61 33.67
CA ARG A 494 12.37 36.77 33.25
C ARG A 494 11.49 38.00 33.08
N SER A 495 11.68 38.92 34.01
CA SER A 495 11.56 40.37 33.82
C SER A 495 12.81 40.87 33.08
N GLY A 496 12.62 41.80 32.16
CA GLY A 496 13.66 42.49 31.39
C GLY A 496 13.08 43.09 30.14
#